data_AF-X0TQI5-F1
#
_entry.id   AF-X0TQI5-F1
#
_cell.length_a   1.000
_cell.length_b   1.000
_cell.length_c   1.000
_cell.angle_alpha   90.00
_cell.angle_beta   90.00
_cell.angle_gamma   90.00
#
_symmetry.space_group_name_H-M   'P 1'
#
loop_
_entity.id
_entity.type
_entity.pdbx_description
1 polymer ?
#
loop_
_entity_poly.entity_id
_entity_poly.type
_entity_poly.pdbx_seq_one_letter_code
_entity_poly.pdbx_strand_id
1 'polypeptide(L)'
;LAEEACRHECKSSFGPGSSSQRMLQAGVRVLNIGVDYREAGFTFFHYVEEQEQVPYRFYKDFPGTITAGGRTYQDTYKMYVRDLRYTNDFTRIGAILEAEELITTGHFAHGDLTLLETVPICERVALAVREDPTILLPEGTKLQPD
;
A
#
# COMPACT_ATOMS: atom_id res chain seq x y z
N LEU A 1 -7.39 -7.80 17.88
CA LEU A 1 -6.92 -7.27 16.59
C LEU A 1 -7.94 -7.46 15.46
N ALA A 2 -8.51 -8.66 15.26
CA ALA A 2 -9.41 -8.92 14.13
C ALA A 2 -10.58 -7.92 13.99
N GLU A 3 -11.37 -7.69 15.05
CA GLU A 3 -12.48 -6.73 15.02
C GLU A 3 -12.00 -5.30 14.75
N GLU A 4 -10.88 -4.91 15.36
CA GLU A 4 -10.29 -3.58 15.23
C GLU A 4 -9.79 -3.32 13.79
N ALA A 5 -9.09 -4.28 13.19
CA ALA A 5 -8.60 -4.18 11.83
C ALA A 5 -9.73 -4.10 10.79
N CYS A 6 -10.89 -4.68 11.11
CA CYS A 6 -12.07 -4.69 10.25
C CYS A 6 -13.03 -3.52 10.48
N ARG A 7 -12.81 -2.67 11.49
CA ARG A 7 -13.60 -1.44 11.65
C ARG A 7 -13.31 -0.50 10.48
N HIS A 8 -14.36 -0.11 9.75
CA HIS A 8 -14.25 0.83 8.64
C HIS A 8 -14.86 2.17 9.05
N GLU A 9 -14.01 3.08 9.53
CA GLU A 9 -14.41 4.41 10.05
C GLU A 9 -13.87 5.56 9.18
N CYS A 10 -13.16 5.23 8.11
CA CYS A 10 -12.56 6.18 7.19
C CYS A 10 -13.31 6.20 5.85
N LYS A 11 -13.34 7.36 5.20
CA LYS A 11 -13.87 7.48 3.83
C LYS A 11 -12.88 7.09 2.74
N SER A 12 -11.60 6.94 3.09
CA SER A 12 -10.54 6.55 2.15
C SER A 12 -10.06 5.13 2.41
N SER A 13 -9.82 4.34 1.36
CA SER A 13 -9.34 2.96 1.48
C SER A 13 -7.98 2.83 2.21
N PHE A 14 -7.08 3.82 2.08
CA PHE A 14 -5.76 3.80 2.71
C PHE A 14 -5.44 5.06 3.52
N GLY A 15 -6.45 5.89 3.79
CA GLY A 15 -6.26 7.15 4.52
C GLY A 15 -6.17 6.96 6.04
N PRO A 16 -6.12 8.08 6.78
CA PRO A 16 -6.28 8.07 8.23
C PRO A 16 -7.59 7.39 8.65
N GLY A 17 -7.54 6.54 9.67
CA GLY A 17 -8.63 5.69 10.15
C GLY A 17 -8.86 4.43 9.32
N SER A 18 -8.00 4.10 8.36
CA SER A 18 -8.10 2.86 7.55
C SER A 18 -7.64 1.61 8.31
N SER A 19 -8.06 0.45 7.81
CA SER A 19 -7.56 -0.85 8.26
C SER A 19 -6.02 -0.92 8.15
N SER A 20 -5.46 -0.37 7.06
CA SER A 20 -4.02 -0.26 6.85
C SER A 20 -3.33 0.53 7.95
N GLN A 21 -3.85 1.69 8.36
CA GLN A 21 -3.28 2.45 9.47
C GLN A 21 -3.31 1.66 10.78
N ARG A 22 -4.45 1.03 11.12
CA ARG A 22 -4.58 0.24 12.35
C ARG A 22 -3.62 -0.96 12.37
N MET A 23 -3.49 -1.64 11.23
CA MET A 23 -2.54 -2.75 11.08
C MET A 23 -1.10 -2.29 11.22
N LEU A 24 -0.74 -1.14 10.64
CA LEU A 24 0.59 -0.55 10.78
C LEU A 24 0.89 -0.21 12.25
N GLN A 25 -0.04 0.44 12.94
CA GLN A 25 0.08 0.80 14.36
C GLN A 25 0.19 -0.44 15.26
N ALA A 26 -0.43 -1.55 14.87
CA ALA A 26 -0.33 -2.82 15.58
C ALA A 26 0.98 -3.58 15.28
N GLY A 27 1.85 -3.07 14.39
CA GLY A 27 3.12 -3.69 14.04
C GLY A 27 2.95 -5.04 13.34
N VAL A 28 1.92 -5.19 12.50
CA VAL A 28 1.70 -6.47 11.82
C VAL A 28 2.85 -6.80 10.87
N ARG A 29 2.98 -8.08 10.55
CA ARG A 29 3.91 -8.57 9.52
C ARG A 29 3.10 -9.11 8.35
N VAL A 30 3.61 -8.90 7.14
CA VAL A 30 3.02 -9.47 5.93
C VAL A 30 3.86 -10.65 5.48
N LEU A 31 3.23 -11.80 5.34
CA LEU A 31 3.82 -13.01 4.80
C LEU A 31 3.25 -13.26 3.40
N ASN A 32 4.11 -13.14 2.39
CA ASN A 32 3.81 -13.54 1.03
C ASN A 32 4.18 -15.02 0.85
N ILE A 33 3.30 -15.79 0.23
CA ILE A 33 3.47 -17.23 0.00
C ILE A 33 3.36 -17.49 -1.51
N GLY A 34 4.47 -17.85 -2.15
CA GLY A 34 4.53 -18.17 -3.58
C GLY A 34 4.26 -16.97 -4.50
N VAL A 35 4.37 -15.75 -3.98
CA VAL A 35 4.19 -14.51 -4.75
C VAL A 35 5.31 -13.54 -4.44
N ASP A 36 5.82 -12.88 -5.48
CA ASP A 36 6.77 -11.79 -5.33
C ASP A 36 6.03 -10.53 -4.87
N TYR A 37 6.45 -9.94 -3.74
CA TYR A 37 5.86 -8.71 -3.22
C TYR A 37 6.04 -7.51 -4.16
N ARG A 38 7.04 -7.58 -5.06
CA ARG A 38 7.31 -6.57 -6.08
C ARG A 38 6.31 -6.64 -7.24
N GLU A 39 5.76 -7.82 -7.50
CA GLU A 39 4.79 -8.06 -8.59
C GLU A 39 3.33 -8.09 -8.11
N ALA A 40 3.05 -8.88 -7.07
CA ALA A 40 1.73 -9.01 -6.47
C ALA A 40 1.36 -7.78 -5.61
N GLY A 41 2.35 -6.95 -5.30
CA GLY A 41 2.22 -5.72 -4.53
C GLY A 41 2.15 -5.97 -3.03
N PHE A 42 2.82 -5.10 -2.28
CA PHE A 42 2.61 -4.94 -0.84
C PHE A 42 1.59 -3.82 -0.65
N THR A 43 0.38 -4.14 -0.17
CA THR A 43 -0.75 -3.19 -0.09
C THR A 43 -0.42 -1.91 0.68
N PHE A 44 0.52 -1.97 1.63
CA PHE A 44 0.99 -0.80 2.38
C PHE A 44 1.79 0.19 1.54
N PHE A 45 2.30 -0.17 0.36
CA PHE A 45 2.81 0.83 -0.59
C PHE A 45 1.72 1.87 -0.92
N HIS A 46 0.47 1.44 -1.10
CA HIS A 46 -0.65 2.37 -1.36
C HIS A 46 -1.00 3.23 -0.14
N TYR A 47 -0.80 2.70 1.06
CA TYR A 47 -0.90 3.48 2.28
C TYR A 47 0.15 4.59 2.30
N VAL A 48 1.42 4.27 2.04
CA VAL A 48 2.50 5.26 1.99
C VAL A 48 2.26 6.28 0.87
N GLU A 49 1.87 5.83 -0.32
CA GLU A 49 1.55 6.72 -1.45
C GLU A 49 0.45 7.73 -1.11
N GLU A 50 -0.59 7.31 -0.36
CA GLU A 50 -1.63 8.22 0.12
C GLU A 50 -1.15 9.13 1.24
N GLN A 51 -0.32 8.67 2.18
CA GLN A 51 0.20 9.55 3.24
C GLN A 51 1.15 10.63 2.67
N GLU A 52 1.99 10.25 1.70
CA GLU A 52 2.98 11.15 1.07
C GLU A 52 2.41 11.96 -0.10
N GLN A 53 1.14 11.75 -0.46
CA GLN A 53 0.44 12.47 -1.54
C GLN A 53 1.23 12.49 -2.86
N VAL A 54 1.62 11.30 -3.33
CA VAL A 54 2.43 11.18 -4.55
C VAL A 54 1.74 11.80 -5.79
N PRO A 55 2.49 12.48 -6.67
CA PRO A 55 1.91 13.33 -7.73
C PRO A 55 1.26 12.56 -8.89
N TYR A 56 1.38 11.24 -8.93
CA TYR A 56 0.79 10.38 -9.97
C TYR A 56 -0.51 9.69 -9.54
N ARG A 57 -1.07 10.14 -8.40
CA ARG A 57 -2.33 9.63 -7.82
C ARG A 57 -3.28 10.76 -7.49
N PHE A 58 -4.58 10.44 -7.49
CA PHE A 58 -5.64 11.38 -7.15
C PHE A 58 -6.78 10.67 -6.41
N TYR A 59 -7.59 11.42 -5.65
CA TYR A 59 -8.78 10.86 -5.04
C TYR A 59 -9.88 10.69 -6.08
N LYS A 60 -10.34 9.45 -6.25
CA LYS A 60 -11.54 9.13 -7.03
C LYS A 60 -12.67 8.73 -6.11
N ASP A 61 -13.83 9.30 -6.35
CA ASP A 61 -15.07 8.95 -5.63
C ASP A 61 -15.72 7.70 -6.21
N PHE A 62 -16.24 6.88 -5.31
CA PHE A 62 -16.93 5.63 -5.54
C PHE A 62 -18.27 5.69 -4.78
N PRO A 63 -19.33 6.23 -5.40
CA PRO A 63 -20.67 6.18 -4.83
C PRO A 63 -21.17 4.73 -4.84
N GLY A 64 -21.85 4.32 -3.78
CA GLY A 64 -22.33 2.95 -3.66
C GLY A 64 -23.35 2.75 -2.55
N THR A 65 -23.92 1.55 -2.56
CA THR A 65 -24.84 1.10 -1.52
C THR A 65 -24.07 0.38 -0.43
N ILE A 66 -24.15 0.88 0.80
CA ILE A 66 -23.47 0.30 1.97
C ILE A 66 -24.48 -0.45 2.83
N THR A 67 -24.11 -1.66 3.26
CA THR A 67 -24.89 -2.44 4.23
C THR A 67 -24.04 -2.68 5.48
N ALA A 68 -24.45 -2.08 6.60
CA ALA A 68 -23.75 -2.18 7.88
C ALA A 68 -24.75 -2.23 9.04
N GLY A 69 -24.57 -3.16 9.98
CA GLY A 69 -25.42 -3.28 11.17
C GLY A 69 -26.91 -3.43 10.87
N GLY A 70 -27.26 -4.13 9.78
CA GLY A 70 -28.65 -4.32 9.32
C GLY A 70 -29.29 -3.10 8.67
N ARG A 71 -28.54 -2.02 8.42
CA ARG A 71 -29.00 -0.82 7.71
C ARG A 71 -28.36 -0.75 6.34
N THR A 72 -29.14 -0.32 5.34
CA THR A 72 -28.68 -0.08 3.98
C THR A 72 -28.88 1.38 3.60
N TYR A 73 -27.85 2.03 3.06
CA TYR A 73 -27.87 3.45 2.69
C TYR A 73 -26.93 3.75 1.52
N GLN A 74 -27.18 4.87 0.82
CA GLN A 74 -26.25 5.39 -0.19
C GLN A 74 -25.16 6.19 0.48
N ASP A 75 -23.92 5.99 0.07
CA ASP A 75 -22.77 6.72 0.57
C ASP A 75 -21.70 6.83 -0.53
N THR A 76 -20.74 7.71 -0.34
CA THR A 76 -19.58 7.86 -1.25
C THR A 76 -18.29 7.66 -0.48
N TYR A 77 -17.48 6.73 -0.95
CA TYR A 77 -16.13 6.48 -0.48
C TYR A 77 -15.14 6.95 -1.53
N LYS A 78 -13.91 7.20 -1.13
CA LYS A 78 -12.84 7.59 -2.03
C LYS A 78 -11.68 6.62 -1.96
N MET A 79 -10.90 6.58 -3.01
CA MET A 79 -9.62 5.88 -3.03
C MET A 79 -8.59 6.78 -3.71
N TYR A 80 -7.37 6.78 -3.18
CA TYR A 80 -6.24 7.46 -3.80
C TYR A 80 -5.70 6.61 -4.95
N VAL A 81 -6.38 6.70 -6.09
CA VAL A 81 -6.15 5.86 -7.26
C VAL A 81 -4.97 6.37 -8.07
N ARG A 82 -4.29 5.44 -8.73
CA ARG A 82 -3.24 5.75 -9.69
C ARG A 82 -3.82 6.26 -11.00
N ASP A 83 -3.19 7.28 -11.56
CA ASP A 83 -3.47 7.69 -12.93
C ASP A 83 -3.02 6.60 -13.91
N LEU A 84 -3.90 6.28 -14.86
CA LEU A 84 -3.71 5.18 -15.83
C LEU A 84 -2.57 5.42 -16.81
N ARG A 85 -2.04 6.65 -16.90
CA ARG A 85 -0.81 6.98 -17.66
C ARG A 85 0.44 6.32 -17.08
N TYR A 86 0.42 5.96 -15.81
CA TYR A 86 1.54 5.35 -15.11
C TYR A 86 1.29 3.86 -14.86
N THR A 87 2.31 3.14 -14.40
CA THR A 87 2.20 1.73 -13.97
C THR A 87 2.97 1.60 -12.66
N ASN A 88 2.51 0.76 -11.73
CA ASN A 88 3.29 0.48 -10.52
C ASN A 88 4.46 -0.41 -10.90
N ASP A 89 5.63 -0.12 -10.34
CA ASP A 89 6.79 -1.00 -10.40
C ASP A 89 7.56 -0.83 -9.10
N PHE A 90 7.64 -1.92 -8.34
CA PHE A 90 8.28 -1.90 -7.02
C PHE A 90 9.69 -2.51 -7.05
N THR A 91 10.27 -2.73 -8.23
CA THR A 91 11.60 -3.33 -8.38
C THR A 91 12.68 -2.46 -7.73
N ARG A 92 12.64 -1.14 -7.98
CA ARG A 92 13.63 -0.18 -7.46
C ARG A 92 13.59 -0.09 -5.94
N ILE A 93 12.40 0.07 -5.36
CA ILE A 93 12.25 0.08 -3.91
C ILE A 93 12.58 -1.28 -3.31
N GLY A 94 12.23 -2.38 -3.98
CA GLY A 94 12.56 -3.74 -3.55
C GLY A 94 14.08 -3.96 -3.41
N ALA A 95 14.86 -3.50 -4.39
CA ALA A 95 16.32 -3.57 -4.33
C ALA A 95 16.91 -2.79 -3.13
N ILE A 96 16.32 -1.65 -2.77
CA ILE A 96 16.71 -0.87 -1.59
C ILE A 96 16.40 -1.67 -0.31
N LEU A 97 15.18 -2.20 -0.19
CA LEU A 97 14.75 -2.95 0.99
C LEU A 97 15.58 -4.24 1.18
N GLU A 98 15.95 -4.90 0.09
CA GLU A 98 16.83 -6.07 0.10
C GLU A 98 18.26 -5.71 0.50
N ALA A 99 18.83 -4.64 -0.05
CA ALA A 99 20.17 -4.17 0.29
C ALA A 99 20.29 -3.68 1.75
N GLU A 100 19.19 -3.19 2.33
CA GLU A 100 19.09 -2.75 3.72
C GLU A 100 18.67 -3.89 4.68
N GLU A 101 18.59 -5.14 4.20
CA GLU A 101 18.22 -6.33 4.99
C GLU A 101 16.85 -6.23 5.69
N LEU A 102 15.93 -5.42 5.13
CA LEU A 102 14.57 -5.24 5.65
C LEU A 102 13.60 -6.35 5.23
N ILE A 103 14.05 -7.26 4.36
CA ILE A 103 13.27 -8.36 3.83
C ILE A 103 13.82 -9.68 4.34
N THR A 104 12.97 -10.49 4.97
CA THR A 104 13.31 -11.87 5.34
C THR A 104 12.71 -12.83 4.31
N THR A 105 13.54 -13.70 3.74
CA THR A 105 13.08 -14.72 2.79
C THR A 105 13.13 -16.11 3.41
N GLY A 106 12.34 -17.02 2.86
CA GLY A 106 12.33 -18.42 3.24
C GLY A 106 11.75 -19.28 2.11
N HIS A 107 11.70 -20.59 2.33
CA HIS A 107 11.12 -21.52 1.38
C HIS A 107 10.23 -22.51 2.12
N PHE A 108 9.02 -22.74 1.60
CA PHE A 108 8.10 -23.71 2.18
C PHE A 108 7.35 -24.47 1.08
N ALA A 109 7.40 -25.80 1.16
CA ALA A 109 6.89 -26.71 0.13
C ALA A 109 7.46 -26.41 -1.26
N HIS A 110 6.66 -25.83 -2.16
CA HIS A 110 7.06 -25.50 -3.53
C HIS A 110 7.06 -23.99 -3.81
N GLY A 111 6.97 -23.16 -2.75
CA GLY A 111 6.84 -21.71 -2.88
C GLY A 111 7.86 -20.98 -2.02
N ASP A 112 8.31 -19.84 -2.55
CA ASP A 112 9.12 -18.90 -1.80
C ASP A 112 8.24 -18.10 -0.83
N LEU A 113 8.81 -17.82 0.33
CA LEU A 113 8.22 -17.01 1.38
C LEU A 113 8.96 -15.69 1.45
N THR A 114 8.20 -14.60 1.59
CA THR A 114 8.78 -13.30 1.96
C THR A 114 8.02 -12.75 3.15
N LEU A 115 8.74 -12.42 4.22
CA LEU A 115 8.22 -11.79 5.42
C LEU A 115 8.66 -10.33 5.47
N LEU A 116 7.69 -9.43 5.57
CA LEU A 116 7.85 -7.98 5.59
C LEU A 116 7.35 -7.43 6.93
N GLU A 117 8.21 -6.74 7.68
CA GLU A 117 7.80 -5.99 8.86
C GLU A 117 7.24 -4.63 8.44
N THR A 118 5.94 -4.40 8.67
CA THR A 118 5.24 -3.26 8.06
C THR A 118 5.79 -1.90 8.50
N VAL A 119 6.14 -1.73 9.78
CA VAL A 119 6.61 -0.47 10.33
C VAL A 119 7.92 0.00 9.68
N PRO A 120 9.05 -0.73 9.79
CA PRO A 120 10.31 -0.25 9.22
C PRO A 120 10.25 -0.11 7.70
N ILE A 121 9.50 -0.97 7.01
CA ILE A 121 9.35 -0.89 5.56
C ILE A 121 8.54 0.34 5.15
N CYS A 122 7.41 0.63 5.80
CA CYS A 122 6.62 1.83 5.50
C CYS A 122 7.42 3.11 5.75
N GLU A 123 8.18 3.17 6.85
CA GLU A 123 9.06 4.32 7.16
C GLU A 123 10.12 4.50 6.08
N ARG A 124 10.77 3.41 5.67
CA ARG A 124 11.81 3.46 4.65
C ARG A 124 11.28 3.85 3.27
N VAL A 125 10.12 3.31 2.89
CA VAL A 125 9.44 3.65 1.63
C VAL A 125 9.00 5.10 1.64
N ALA A 126 8.47 5.62 2.75
CA ALA A 126 8.08 7.03 2.86
C ALA A 126 9.29 7.96 2.66
N LEU A 127 10.44 7.61 3.25
CA LEU A 127 11.68 8.35 2.99
C LEU A 127 12.08 8.31 1.51
N ALA A 128 12.05 7.13 0.88
CA ALA A 128 12.39 6.98 -0.54
C ALA A 128 11.46 7.79 -1.46
N VAL A 129 10.15 7.82 -1.14
CA VAL A 129 9.16 8.59 -1.89
C VAL A 129 9.40 10.10 -1.78
N ARG A 130 9.81 10.60 -0.61
CA ARG A 130 10.15 12.01 -0.41
C ARG A 130 11.41 12.41 -1.19
N GLU A 131 12.36 11.50 -1.34
CA GLU A 131 13.59 11.71 -2.11
C GLU A 131 13.35 11.62 -3.62
N ASP A 132 12.60 10.61 -4.06
CA ASP A 132 12.19 10.39 -5.44
C ASP A 132 10.71 9.99 -5.48
N PRO A 133 9.80 10.94 -5.80
CA PRO A 133 8.38 10.67 -5.93
C PRO A 133 8.02 9.64 -7.01
N THR A 134 8.97 9.18 -7.83
CA THR A 134 8.77 8.15 -8.87
C THR A 134 9.35 6.79 -8.49
N ILE A 135 9.85 6.60 -7.26
CA ILE A 135 10.52 5.37 -6.83
C ILE A 135 9.66 4.11 -6.91
N LEU A 136 8.34 4.27 -6.89
CA LEU A 136 7.34 3.19 -7.00
C LEU A 136 6.78 3.02 -8.43
N LEU A 137 7.42 3.66 -9.41
CA LEU A 137 7.12 3.60 -10.84
C LEU A 137 8.33 3.03 -11.60
N PRO A 138 8.14 2.60 -12.88
CA PRO A 138 9.24 2.15 -13.72
C PRO A 138 10.36 3.20 -13.80
N GLU A 139 11.59 2.72 -13.88
CA GLU A 139 12.76 3.59 -14.01
C GLU A 139 12.63 4.54 -15.20
N GLY A 140 13.02 5.81 -15.01
CA GLY A 140 12.94 6.83 -16.05
C GLY A 140 11.54 7.39 -16.30
N THR A 141 10.53 7.03 -15.50
CA THR A 141 9.20 7.64 -15.56
C THR A 141 9.30 9.15 -15.37
N LYS A 142 8.69 9.90 -16.29
CA LYS A 142 8.57 11.35 -16.21
C LYS A 142 7.14 11.71 -15.84
N LEU A 143 6.97 12.40 -14.72
CA LEU A 143 5.69 12.93 -14.30
C LEU A 143 5.24 14.00 -15.29
N GLN A 144 4.01 13.85 -15.78
CA GLN A 144 3.34 14.85 -16.59
C GLN A 144 2.63 15.83 -15.66
N PRO A 145 2.62 17.14 -15.96
CA PRO A 145 1.76 18.07 -15.25
C PRO A 145 0.28 17.69 -15.44
N ASP A 146 -0.52 18.04 -14.44
CA ASP A 146 -1.98 17.92 -14.46
C ASP A 146 -2.65 18.95 -15.38
#